data_AF-A0AAD7PNE6-F1
#
_entry.id   AF-A0AAD7PNE6-F1
#
_cell.length_a   1.000
_cell.length_b   1.000
_cell.length_c   1.000
_cell.angle_alpha   90.00
_cell.angle_beta   90.00
_cell.angle_gamma   90.00
#
_symmetry.space_group_name_H-M   'P 1'
#
loop_
_entity.id
_entity.type
_entity.pdbx_description
1 polymer ?
#
loop_
_entity_poly.entity_id
_entity_poly.type
_entity_poly.pdbx_seq_one_letter_code
_entity_poly.pdbx_strand_id
1 'polypeptide(L)'
;MAQAMVTPEEHQTESFMLISGHTIPAVGLGTWRSGSQAPNAVFTAIVEVGHALKAAMQAGVDREDLFITSKLWCTDLSPDRVRTAFNNTLQELQLDYLDLYLSHWPFRIKESARRPPNTGEVLDFDMEAVWREMEKLAKEKLET
;
A
#
# COMPACT_ATOMS: atom_id res chain seq x y z
N MET A 1 19.75 -41.77 -20.91
CA MET A 1 19.48 -40.89 -19.76
C MET A 1 19.00 -39.56 -20.34
N ALA A 2 17.70 -39.38 -20.53
CA ALA A 2 17.15 -38.13 -21.04
C ALA A 2 17.01 -37.15 -19.87
N GLN A 3 17.76 -36.04 -19.90
CA GLN A 3 17.51 -34.92 -18.99
C GLN A 3 16.25 -34.21 -19.48
N ALA A 4 15.22 -34.18 -18.63
CA ALA A 4 14.08 -33.32 -18.86
C ALA A 4 14.55 -31.87 -18.67
N MET A 5 14.62 -31.12 -19.78
CA MET A 5 14.67 -29.67 -19.74
C MET A 5 13.30 -29.19 -19.27
N VAL A 6 13.21 -28.74 -18.02
CA VAL A 6 12.06 -27.96 -17.55
C VAL A 6 12.19 -26.60 -18.22
N THR A 7 11.39 -26.36 -19.26
CA THR A 7 11.17 -25.00 -19.76
C THR A 7 10.33 -24.26 -18.72
N PRO A 8 10.68 -23.03 -18.32
CA PRO A 8 9.81 -22.24 -17.46
C PRO A 8 8.52 -21.97 -18.25
N GLU A 9 7.39 -22.50 -17.81
CA GLU A 9 6.11 -21.98 -18.26
C GLU A 9 5.99 -20.55 -17.75
N GLU A 10 5.88 -19.59 -18.67
CA GLU A 10 5.45 -18.22 -18.40
C GLU A 10 4.04 -18.27 -17.81
N HIS A 11 3.96 -18.44 -16.50
CA HIS A 11 2.71 -18.30 -15.78
C HIS A 11 2.38 -16.81 -15.78
N GLN A 12 1.52 -16.42 -16.72
CA GLN A 12 0.97 -15.07 -16.76
C GLN A 12 0.14 -14.86 -15.48
N THR A 13 0.59 -13.95 -14.61
CA THR A 13 -0.13 -13.61 -13.39
C THR A 13 -1.51 -13.07 -13.77
N GLU A 14 -2.57 -13.72 -13.29
CA GLU A 14 -3.93 -13.22 -13.49
C GLU A 14 -4.04 -11.81 -12.88
N SER A 15 -4.68 -10.89 -13.61
CA SER A 15 -4.80 -9.48 -13.21
C SER A 15 -6.12 -8.89 -13.69
N PHE A 16 -6.51 -7.77 -13.06
CA PHE A 16 -7.70 -7.00 -13.41
C PHE A 16 -7.29 -5.60 -13.87
N MET A 17 -8.02 -5.05 -14.84
CA MET A 17 -7.81 -3.68 -15.30
C MET A 17 -8.61 -2.70 -14.44
N LEU A 18 -7.92 -1.71 -13.87
CA LEU A 18 -8.53 -0.60 -13.15
C LEU A 18 -9.05 0.44 -14.15
N ILE A 19 -10.01 1.26 -13.72
CA ILE A 19 -10.55 2.36 -14.54
C ILE A 19 -9.48 3.39 -14.94
N SER A 20 -8.35 3.43 -14.23
CA SER A 20 -7.19 4.27 -14.56
C SER A 20 -6.36 3.70 -15.71
N GLY A 21 -6.66 2.50 -16.22
CA GLY A 21 -5.88 1.78 -17.24
C GLY A 21 -4.75 0.91 -16.69
N HIS A 22 -4.40 1.05 -15.41
CA HIS A 22 -3.39 0.22 -14.75
C HIS A 22 -3.92 -1.19 -14.43
N THR A 23 -3.03 -2.18 -14.37
CA THR A 23 -3.37 -3.56 -13.99
C THR A 23 -3.09 -3.82 -12.51
N ILE A 24 -4.02 -4.46 -11.81
CA ILE A 24 -3.84 -4.96 -10.45
C ILE A 24 -3.76 -6.50 -10.46
N PRO A 25 -2.74 -7.13 -9.83
CA PRO A 25 -2.69 -8.58 -9.71
C PRO A 25 -3.90 -9.15 -8.98
N ALA A 26 -4.39 -10.31 -9.42
CA ALA A 26 -5.55 -10.97 -8.83
C ALA A 26 -5.30 -11.49 -7.42
N VAL A 27 -4.03 -11.78 -7.09
CA VAL A 27 -3.61 -12.27 -5.77
C VAL A 27 -2.56 -11.33 -5.20
N GLY A 28 -2.77 -10.90 -3.95
CA GLY A 28 -1.83 -10.06 -3.20
C GLY A 28 -1.64 -10.58 -1.77
N LEU A 29 -0.50 -10.24 -1.16
CA LEU A 29 -0.18 -10.63 0.22
C LEU A 29 -0.72 -9.59 1.21
N GLY A 30 -1.69 -9.98 2.05
CA GLY A 30 -2.17 -9.16 3.14
C GLY A 30 -1.18 -9.13 4.33
N THR A 31 -0.90 -7.94 4.87
CA THR A 31 0.13 -7.74 5.92
C THR A 31 -0.44 -7.40 7.31
N TRP A 32 -1.76 -7.48 7.53
CA TRP A 32 -2.33 -7.22 8.85
C TRP A 32 -1.99 -8.35 9.86
N ARG A 33 -1.57 -7.98 11.08
CA ARG A 33 -1.18 -8.89 12.18
C ARG A 33 -0.02 -9.83 11.87
N SER A 34 0.78 -9.47 10.90
CA SER A 34 1.86 -10.32 10.42
C SER A 34 3.05 -10.42 11.38
N GLY A 35 3.24 -9.41 12.25
CA GLY A 35 4.14 -9.45 13.40
C GLY A 35 5.61 -9.74 13.07
N SER A 36 6.46 -9.81 14.10
CA SER A 36 7.90 -10.10 13.97
C SER A 36 8.24 -11.59 14.01
N GLN A 37 7.27 -12.51 13.92
CA GLN A 37 7.48 -13.96 14.12
C GLN A 37 6.91 -14.86 13.00
N ALA A 38 6.73 -14.35 11.78
CA ALA A 38 6.46 -15.23 10.64
C ALA A 38 7.70 -16.12 10.40
N PRO A 39 7.60 -17.45 10.18
CA PRO A 39 8.80 -18.29 10.23
C PRO A 39 9.76 -18.18 9.04
N ASN A 40 9.37 -18.20 7.75
CA ASN A 40 10.40 -18.41 6.70
C ASN A 40 10.12 -17.98 5.23
N ALA A 41 9.03 -17.29 4.89
CA ALA A 41 8.86 -16.72 3.52
C ALA A 41 8.08 -15.40 3.56
N VAL A 42 6.99 -15.45 4.32
CA VAL A 42 6.20 -14.30 4.74
C VAL A 42 7.05 -13.33 5.59
N PHE A 43 8.00 -13.81 6.39
CA PHE A 43 8.92 -12.99 7.21
C PHE A 43 9.77 -12.02 6.40
N THR A 44 10.40 -12.52 5.33
CA THR A 44 11.21 -11.70 4.42
C THR A 44 10.36 -10.65 3.72
N ALA A 45 9.06 -10.90 3.53
CA ALA A 45 8.09 -9.95 2.98
C ALA A 45 7.56 -8.92 4.00
N ILE A 46 7.76 -9.12 5.32
CA ILE A 46 6.88 -8.52 6.33
C ILE A 46 7.53 -7.70 7.44
N VAL A 47 8.76 -8.01 7.89
CA VAL A 47 9.20 -7.48 9.20
C VAL A 47 9.39 -5.96 9.20
N GLU A 48 9.68 -5.36 8.05
CA GLU A 48 9.41 -3.97 7.73
C GLU A 48 9.10 -3.99 6.23
N VAL A 49 7.85 -3.76 5.80
CA VAL A 49 7.47 -3.93 4.39
C VAL A 49 8.41 -3.17 3.45
N GLY A 50 8.94 -2.01 3.85
CA GLY A 50 9.94 -1.29 3.08
C GLY A 50 11.30 -2.00 2.93
N HIS A 51 11.82 -2.63 3.99
CA HIS A 51 13.05 -3.41 3.89
C HIS A 51 12.88 -4.65 3.02
N ALA A 52 11.72 -5.29 3.11
CA ALA A 52 11.35 -6.43 2.29
C ALA A 52 11.33 -6.07 0.79
N LEU A 53 10.65 -4.97 0.45
CA LEU A 53 10.58 -4.46 -0.92
C LEU A 53 11.96 -4.09 -1.43
N LYS A 54 12.75 -3.39 -0.63
CA LYS A 54 14.13 -3.04 -0.99
C LYS A 54 15.00 -4.27 -1.24
N ALA A 55 14.91 -5.29 -0.38
CA ALA A 55 15.65 -6.53 -0.57
C ALA A 55 15.21 -7.29 -1.84
N ALA A 56 13.91 -7.33 -2.13
CA ALA A 56 13.39 -7.92 -3.37
C ALA A 56 13.91 -7.18 -4.61
N MET A 57 13.88 -5.84 -4.59
CA MET A 57 14.42 -5.02 -5.69
C MET A 57 15.93 -5.20 -5.86
N GLN A 58 16.69 -5.29 -4.77
CA GLN A 58 18.13 -5.60 -4.81
C GLN A 58 18.43 -7.01 -5.32
N ALA A 59 17.49 -7.95 -5.19
CA ALA A 59 17.58 -9.30 -5.72
C ALA A 59 17.17 -9.41 -7.21
N GLY A 60 16.79 -8.30 -7.84
CA GLY A 60 16.48 -8.23 -9.28
C GLY A 60 14.99 -8.25 -9.62
N VAL A 61 14.09 -7.98 -8.66
CA VAL A 61 12.67 -7.73 -8.97
C VAL A 61 12.48 -6.28 -9.34
N ASP A 62 11.99 -6.00 -10.54
CA ASP A 62 11.76 -4.62 -10.98
C ASP A 62 10.58 -4.00 -10.22
N ARG A 63 10.65 -2.70 -9.92
CA ARG A 63 9.63 -2.02 -9.10
C ARG A 63 8.29 -1.99 -9.83
N GLU A 64 8.30 -1.82 -11.15
CA GLU A 64 7.14 -1.83 -12.03
C GLU A 64 6.38 -3.16 -12.06
N ASP A 65 7.03 -4.28 -11.70
CA ASP A 65 6.40 -5.59 -11.60
C ASP A 65 5.67 -5.80 -10.26
N LEU A 66 5.83 -4.87 -9.31
CA LEU A 66 5.20 -4.91 -7.99
C LEU A 66 3.97 -3.99 -7.94
N PHE A 67 2.88 -4.48 -7.34
CA PHE A 67 1.71 -3.67 -7.05
C PHE A 67 1.58 -3.42 -5.53
N ILE A 68 1.92 -2.21 -5.09
CA ILE A 68 1.95 -1.84 -3.68
C ILE A 68 0.77 -0.96 -3.30
N THR A 69 0.00 -1.43 -2.32
CA THR A 69 -1.15 -0.72 -1.77
C THR A 69 -0.90 -0.28 -0.32
N SER A 70 -1.16 0.98 -0.01
CA SER A 70 -1.24 1.47 1.38
C SER A 70 -2.55 2.20 1.64
N LYS A 71 -2.76 2.63 2.89
CA LYS A 71 -4.05 3.17 3.35
C LYS A 71 -3.84 4.39 4.25
N LEU A 72 -4.57 5.47 3.99
CA LEU A 72 -4.70 6.65 4.84
C LEU A 72 -5.51 6.29 6.10
N TRP A 73 -4.89 6.43 7.27
CA TRP A 73 -5.52 6.07 8.54
C TRP A 73 -6.51 7.13 9.03
N CYS A 74 -7.43 6.73 9.91
CA CYS A 74 -8.53 7.56 10.41
C CYS A 74 -8.10 8.86 11.10
N THR A 75 -6.89 8.91 11.65
CA THR A 75 -6.32 10.11 12.30
C THR A 75 -5.89 11.18 11.31
N ASP A 76 -5.63 10.77 10.07
CA ASP A 76 -5.09 11.60 8.99
C ASP A 76 -6.14 11.93 7.92
N LEU A 77 -7.41 11.57 8.17
CA LEU A 77 -8.56 11.97 7.35
C LEU A 77 -8.92 13.45 7.59
N SER A 78 -7.95 14.33 7.38
CA SER A 78 -8.14 15.77 7.23
C SER A 78 -7.30 16.27 6.06
N PRO A 79 -7.79 17.25 5.26
CA PRO A 79 -7.13 17.66 4.02
C PRO A 79 -5.64 18.03 4.20
N ASP A 80 -5.33 18.74 5.28
CA ASP A 80 -3.99 19.18 5.65
C ASP A 80 -3.02 18.05 6.02
N ARG A 81 -3.53 16.87 6.41
CA ARG A 81 -2.71 15.71 6.81
C ARG A 81 -2.48 14.70 5.70
N VAL A 82 -3.31 14.70 4.64
CA VAL A 82 -3.25 13.70 3.55
C VAL A 82 -1.85 13.58 2.95
N ARG A 83 -1.24 14.71 2.54
CA ARG A 83 0.10 14.71 1.93
C ARG A 83 1.18 14.23 2.90
N THR A 84 1.14 14.69 4.13
CA THR A 84 2.13 14.28 5.15
C THR A 84 2.05 12.78 5.43
N ALA A 85 0.83 12.23 5.59
CA ALA A 85 0.63 10.80 5.82
C ALA A 85 1.07 9.94 4.63
N PHE A 86 0.82 10.41 3.41
CA PHE A 86 1.28 9.76 2.18
C PHE A 86 2.82 9.76 2.09
N ASN A 87 3.47 10.89 2.33
CA ASN A 87 4.94 10.98 2.31
C ASN A 87 5.60 10.12 3.39
N ASN A 88 5.03 10.11 4.60
CA ASN A 88 5.50 9.23 5.68
C ASN A 88 5.40 7.76 5.27
N THR A 89 4.28 7.38 4.63
CA THR A 89 4.09 6.02 4.09
C THR A 89 5.17 5.67 3.07
N LEU A 90 5.46 6.57 2.11
CA LEU A 90 6.52 6.35 1.12
C LEU A 90 7.89 6.19 1.77
N GLN A 91 8.19 7.02 2.78
CA GLN A 91 9.45 6.96 3.52
C GLN A 91 9.60 5.64 4.29
N GLU A 92 8.58 5.21 5.03
CA GLU A 92 8.56 3.94 5.76
C GLU A 92 8.71 2.74 4.83
N LEU A 93 8.06 2.80 3.66
CA LEU A 93 8.14 1.76 2.63
C LEU A 93 9.40 1.87 1.75
N GLN A 94 10.18 2.93 1.86
CA GLN A 94 11.35 3.20 1.01
C GLN A 94 11.00 3.15 -0.50
N LEU A 95 9.88 3.79 -0.87
CA LEU A 95 9.37 3.85 -2.23
C LEU A 95 9.22 5.29 -2.71
N ASP A 96 9.34 5.51 -4.01
CA ASP A 96 9.00 6.79 -4.63
C ASP A 96 7.50 6.91 -4.95
N TYR A 97 6.77 5.78 -4.98
CA TYR A 97 5.35 5.75 -5.30
C TYR A 97 4.59 4.52 -4.82
N LEU A 98 3.27 4.67 -4.73
CA LEU A 98 2.30 3.59 -4.53
C LEU A 98 1.47 3.40 -5.79
N ASP A 99 1.07 2.16 -6.04
CA ASP A 99 0.15 1.81 -7.13
C ASP A 99 -1.31 2.09 -6.73
N LEU A 100 -1.60 2.01 -5.42
CA LEU A 100 -2.91 2.29 -4.87
C LEU A 100 -2.81 2.87 -3.45
N TYR A 101 -3.55 3.96 -3.21
CA TYR A 101 -3.69 4.56 -1.88
C TYR A 101 -5.16 4.73 -1.53
N LEU A 102 -5.59 4.12 -0.42
CA LEU A 102 -7.00 4.01 -0.04
C LEU A 102 -7.30 4.81 1.23
N SER A 103 -8.51 5.36 1.35
CA SER A 103 -9.05 5.67 2.68
C SER A 103 -9.30 4.36 3.42
N HIS A 104 -8.70 4.17 4.59
CA HIS A 104 -8.84 2.91 5.33
C HIS A 104 -10.28 2.72 5.83
N TRP A 105 -10.90 3.80 6.30
CA TRP A 105 -12.28 3.80 6.81
C TRP A 105 -12.96 5.15 6.57
N PRO A 106 -14.28 5.21 6.40
CA PRO A 106 -15.01 6.46 6.16
C PRO A 106 -15.35 7.20 7.48
N PHE A 107 -14.41 7.28 8.43
CA PHE A 107 -14.61 8.04 9.67
C PHE A 107 -13.28 8.59 10.21
N ARG A 108 -13.32 9.84 10.69
CA ARG A 108 -12.17 10.53 11.28
C ARG A 108 -12.15 10.35 12.79
N ILE A 109 -10.98 10.11 13.35
CA ILE A 109 -10.78 10.04 14.81
C ILE A 109 -9.68 10.99 15.28
N LYS A 110 -9.74 11.40 16.55
CA LYS A 110 -8.63 12.09 17.21
C LYS A 110 -7.39 11.20 17.26
N GLU A 111 -6.23 11.82 17.22
CA GLU A 111 -4.94 11.12 17.33
C GLU A 111 -4.78 10.36 18.66
N SER A 112 -5.37 10.90 19.74
CA SER A 112 -5.39 10.30 21.07
C SER A 112 -6.57 9.34 21.31
N ALA A 113 -7.35 8.99 20.27
CA ALA A 113 -8.56 8.19 20.43
C ALA A 113 -8.27 6.81 21.02
N ARG A 114 -9.11 6.36 21.94
CA ARG A 114 -9.04 5.02 22.52
C ARG A 114 -9.66 3.99 21.58
N ARG A 115 -9.46 2.71 21.90
CA ARG A 115 -10.16 1.58 21.26
C ARG A 115 -10.92 0.80 22.35
N PRO A 116 -12.26 0.91 22.44
CA PRO A 116 -13.15 1.74 21.60
C PRO A 116 -12.99 3.25 21.88
N PRO A 117 -13.40 4.12 20.92
CA PRO A 117 -13.32 5.58 21.10
C PRO A 117 -14.33 6.08 22.14
N ASN A 118 -13.94 7.09 22.91
CA ASN A 118 -14.84 7.81 23.81
C ASN A 118 -15.74 8.79 23.03
N THR A 119 -16.78 9.31 23.70
CA THR A 119 -17.62 10.39 23.17
C THR A 119 -16.77 11.59 22.75
N GLY A 120 -16.98 12.05 21.51
CA GLY A 120 -16.24 13.19 20.94
C GLY A 120 -14.82 12.87 20.46
N GLU A 121 -14.43 11.59 20.41
CA GLU A 121 -13.18 11.16 19.75
C GLU A 121 -13.38 10.82 18.27
N VAL A 122 -14.61 10.51 17.85
CA VAL A 122 -15.00 10.52 16.44
C VAL A 122 -15.30 11.96 16.04
N LEU A 123 -14.65 12.43 14.99
CA LEU A 123 -14.69 13.81 14.53
C LEU A 123 -15.53 13.92 13.24
N ASP A 124 -15.97 15.14 12.95
CA ASP A 124 -16.54 15.44 11.65
C ASP A 124 -15.51 15.16 10.55
N PHE A 125 -15.99 14.52 9.48
CA PHE A 125 -15.19 14.07 8.36
C PHE A 125 -15.71 14.72 7.08
N ASP A 126 -14.93 15.67 6.56
CA ASP A 126 -15.14 16.25 5.23
C ASP A 126 -14.53 15.30 4.19
N MET A 127 -15.35 14.36 3.72
CA MET A 127 -14.92 13.33 2.78
C MET A 127 -14.49 13.94 1.45
N GLU A 128 -15.23 14.92 0.94
CA GLU A 128 -14.96 15.56 -0.34
C GLU A 128 -13.65 16.35 -0.32
N ALA A 129 -13.35 17.07 0.76
CA ALA A 129 -12.08 17.78 0.86
C ALA A 129 -10.88 16.83 0.98
N VAL A 130 -11.00 15.76 1.76
CA VAL A 130 -9.94 14.73 1.84
C VAL A 130 -9.74 14.05 0.48
N TRP A 131 -10.83 13.69 -0.20
CA TRP A 131 -10.75 13.07 -1.52
C TRP A 131 -10.10 13.99 -2.55
N ARG A 132 -10.42 15.30 -2.54
CA ARG A 132 -9.74 16.30 -3.40
C ARG A 132 -8.23 16.35 -3.19
N GLU A 133 -7.74 16.20 -1.95
CA GLU A 133 -6.30 16.12 -1.71
C GLU A 133 -5.69 14.80 -2.22
N MET A 134 -6.41 13.68 -2.07
CA MET A 134 -5.98 12.39 -2.65
C MET A 134 -5.94 12.44 -4.19
N GLU A 135 -6.88 13.13 -4.84
CA GLU A 135 -6.87 13.36 -6.29
C GLU A 135 -5.63 14.14 -6.76
N LYS A 136 -5.16 15.11 -5.96
CA LYS A 136 -3.92 15.83 -6.27
C LYS A 136 -2.71 14.90 -6.24
N LEU A 137 -2.63 13.99 -5.26
CA LEU A 137 -1.56 12.99 -5.19
C LEU A 137 -1.52 12.12 -6.46
N ALA A 138 -2.69 11.71 -6.97
CA ALA A 138 -2.77 10.90 -8.19
C ALA A 138 -2.34 11.68 -9.45
N LYS A 139 -2.67 12.97 -9.53
CA LYS A 139 -2.34 13.82 -10.69
C LYS A 139 -0.85 14.14 -10.80
N GLU A 140 -0.17 14.35 -9.68
CA GLU A 140 1.28 14.64 -9.66
C GLU A 140 2.13 13.55 -10.32
N LYS A 141 1.64 12.32 -10.33
CA LYS A 141 2.28 11.15 -10.96
C LYS A 141 1.91 10.96 -12.44
N LEU A 142 0.84 11.59 -12.91
CA LEU A 142 0.43 11.55 -14.32
C LEU A 142 1.15 12.61 -15.17
N GLU A 143 1.84 13.58 -14.54
CA GLU A 143 2.53 14.70 -15.20
C GLU A 143 4.05 14.51 -15.29
N THR A 144 4.60 13.39 -14.80
CA THR A 144 6.01 12.97 -14.92
C THR A 144 6.11 11.69 -15.71
#